data_AF-A0A7Z7W1G4-F1
#
_entry.id   AF-A0A7Z7W1G4-F1
#
_cell.length_a   1.000
_cell.length_b   1.000
_cell.length_c   1.000
_cell.angle_alpha   90.00
_cell.angle_beta   90.00
_cell.angle_gamma   90.00
#
_symmetry.space_group_name_H-M   'P 1'
#
loop_
_entity.id
_entity.type
_entity.pdbx_description
1 polymer ?
#
loop_
_entity_poly.entity_id
_entity_poly.type
_entity_poly.pdbx_seq_one_letter_code
_entity_poly.pdbx_strand_id
1 'polypeptide(L)'
;MNNNILPAIRNIKDLEKLIKTDYKMCVLLDMHIGHIKSIMELLKQNHIECFIHIDLIKGLSHDEFASEFIIQQYKPKGIVSTKSKVIKKAKSLNTLTIFRVFIIDSQALKRSIDLIKKVEPDFVEVLPGVASKAIHHIQKETNTQVIAGGLINTIDEVNEAVKNGAKYVTTSYDKLW
;
A
#
# COMPACT_ATOMS: atom_id res chain seq x y z
N MET A 1 7.46 6.29 17.84
CA MET A 1 6.59 5.72 16.79
C MET A 1 5.94 6.86 16.03
N ASN A 2 6.06 6.87 14.70
CA ASN A 2 5.38 7.87 13.88
C ASN A 2 4.07 7.25 13.34
N ASN A 3 2.93 7.73 13.84
CA ASN A 3 1.62 7.14 13.53
C ASN A 3 1.23 7.26 12.05
N ASN A 4 1.94 8.09 11.28
CA ASN A 4 1.72 8.23 9.85
C ASN A 4 2.50 7.21 9.02
N ILE A 5 3.40 6.41 9.59
CA ILE A 5 4.21 5.46 8.81
C ILE A 5 3.51 4.10 8.73
N LEU A 6 3.42 3.57 7.51
CA LEU A 6 3.15 2.15 7.25
C LEU A 6 4.44 1.47 6.80
N PRO A 7 5.06 0.63 7.65
CA PRO A 7 6.24 -0.15 7.26
C PRO A 7 5.99 -0.98 6.00
N ALA A 8 6.87 -0.83 5.00
CA ALA A 8 6.81 -1.56 3.75
C ALA A 8 7.83 -2.70 3.76
N ILE A 9 7.34 -3.93 3.82
CA ILE A 9 8.12 -5.15 4.01
C ILE A 9 8.44 -5.78 2.66
N ARG A 10 9.74 -5.96 2.36
CA ARG A 10 10.21 -6.53 1.08
C ARG A 10 10.83 -7.90 1.20
N ASN A 11 11.20 -8.31 2.40
CA ASN A 11 11.87 -9.57 2.67
C ASN A 11 11.62 -10.03 4.12
N ILE A 12 12.09 -11.23 4.46
CA ILE A 12 11.90 -11.82 5.79
C ILE A 12 12.66 -11.04 6.88
N LYS A 13 13.82 -10.45 6.57
CA LYS A 13 14.58 -9.65 7.55
C LYS A 13 13.81 -8.38 7.95
N ASP A 14 13.11 -7.77 7.00
CA ASP A 14 12.22 -6.62 7.26
C ASP A 14 11.08 -7.03 8.20
N LEU A 15 10.52 -8.23 8.00
CA LEU A 15 9.47 -8.78 8.86
C LEU A 15 9.98 -9.03 10.29
N GLU A 16 11.18 -9.59 10.45
CA GLU A 16 11.82 -9.79 11.76
C GLU A 16 12.10 -8.48 12.50
N LYS A 17 12.37 -7.38 11.77
CA LYS A 17 12.49 -6.05 12.35
C LYS A 17 11.12 -5.53 12.76
N LEU A 18 10.12 -5.64 11.90
CA LEU A 18 8.76 -5.15 12.14
C LEU A 18 8.17 -5.74 13.43
N ILE A 19 8.30 -7.04 13.68
CA ILE A 19 7.73 -7.68 14.89
C ILE A 19 8.37 -7.18 16.20
N LYS A 20 9.53 -6.51 16.13
CA LYS A 20 10.20 -5.89 17.28
C LYS A 20 9.79 -4.43 17.49
N THR A 21 8.88 -3.91 16.66
CA THR A 21 8.36 -2.54 16.74
C THR A 21 6.90 -2.54 17.22
N ASP A 22 6.38 -1.35 17.53
CA ASP A 22 4.99 -1.18 17.99
C ASP A 22 3.97 -1.02 16.84
N TYR A 23 4.39 -1.12 15.57
CA TYR A 23 3.47 -0.99 14.43
C TYR A 23 2.43 -2.11 14.39
N LYS A 24 1.17 -1.70 14.25
CA LYS A 24 0.01 -2.61 14.14
C LYS A 24 -0.46 -2.83 12.71
N MET A 25 0.14 -2.15 11.74
CA MET A 25 -0.17 -2.28 10.33
C MET A 25 1.10 -2.27 9.49
N CYS A 26 1.14 -3.07 8.43
CA CYS A 26 2.22 -3.06 7.45
C CYS A 26 1.71 -3.31 6.02
N VAL A 27 2.58 -3.06 5.04
CA VAL A 27 2.36 -3.41 3.64
C VAL A 27 3.41 -4.43 3.21
N LEU A 28 2.99 -5.63 2.80
CA LEU A 28 3.85 -6.62 2.17
C LEU A 28 3.98 -6.31 0.67
N LEU A 29 5.20 -6.05 0.21
CA LEU A 29 5.49 -5.68 -1.16
C LEU A 29 5.88 -6.89 -2.01
N ASP A 30 7.01 -7.53 -1.76
CA ASP A 30 7.55 -8.60 -2.62
C ASP A 30 7.63 -9.91 -1.83
N MET A 31 6.93 -10.95 -2.29
CA MET A 31 6.94 -12.26 -1.65
C MET A 31 6.64 -13.39 -2.63
N HIS A 32 7.09 -14.59 -2.30
CA HIS A 32 6.68 -15.81 -2.99
C HIS A 32 5.40 -16.37 -2.38
N ILE A 33 4.49 -16.89 -3.21
CA ILE A 33 3.20 -17.46 -2.76
C ILE A 33 3.37 -18.50 -1.64
N GLY A 34 4.42 -19.33 -1.72
CA GLY A 34 4.73 -20.35 -0.72
C GLY A 34 5.06 -19.80 0.68
N HIS A 35 5.43 -18.53 0.81
CA HIS A 35 5.75 -17.92 2.11
C HIS A 35 4.57 -17.15 2.72
N ILE A 36 3.52 -16.84 1.96
CA ILE A 36 2.42 -15.98 2.43
C ILE A 36 1.76 -16.56 3.68
N LYS A 37 1.54 -17.88 3.71
CA LYS A 37 0.93 -18.55 4.87
C LYS A 37 1.72 -18.29 6.15
N SER A 38 3.01 -18.59 6.16
CA SER A 38 3.87 -18.43 7.33
C SER A 38 4.01 -16.96 7.74
N ILE A 39 4.10 -16.04 6.77
CA ILE A 39 4.16 -14.60 7.05
C ILE A 39 2.87 -14.13 7.72
N MET A 40 1.71 -14.51 7.18
CA MET A 40 0.41 -14.11 7.72
C MET A 40 0.16 -14.70 9.12
N GLU A 41 0.58 -15.94 9.37
CA GLU A 41 0.54 -16.55 10.70
C GLU A 41 1.42 -15.79 11.70
N LEU A 42 2.63 -15.42 11.32
CA LEU A 42 3.54 -14.64 12.17
C LEU A 42 2.97 -13.24 12.48
N LEU A 43 2.44 -12.53 11.47
CA LEU A 43 1.82 -11.23 11.66
C LEU A 43 0.61 -11.31 12.58
N LYS A 44 -0.22 -12.35 12.43
CA LYS A 44 -1.38 -12.60 13.29
C LYS A 44 -0.97 -12.84 14.75
N GLN A 45 0.07 -13.63 14.99
CA GLN A 45 0.59 -13.89 16.35
C GLN A 45 1.07 -12.61 17.04
N ASN A 46 1.54 -11.62 16.28
CA ASN A 46 2.00 -10.33 16.81
C ASN A 46 0.93 -9.23 16.74
N HIS A 47 -0.32 -9.58 16.40
CA HIS A 47 -1.44 -8.63 16.24
C HIS A 47 -1.15 -7.50 15.25
N ILE A 48 -0.47 -7.82 14.15
CA ILE A 48 -0.15 -6.88 13.07
C ILE A 48 -1.06 -7.20 11.88
N GLU A 49 -1.84 -6.20 11.47
CA GLU A 49 -2.67 -6.30 10.29
C GLU A 49 -1.88 -5.98 9.01
N CYS A 50 -2.21 -6.63 7.91
CA CYS A 50 -1.39 -6.55 6.71
C CYS A 50 -2.18 -6.16 5.45
N PHE A 51 -1.63 -5.23 4.68
CA PHE A 51 -1.97 -5.04 3.27
C PHE A 51 -1.03 -5.86 2.40
N ILE A 52 -1.54 -6.57 1.39
CA ILE A 52 -0.74 -7.41 0.49
C ILE A 52 -0.72 -6.83 -0.92
N HIS A 53 0.47 -6.62 -1.49
CA HIS A 53 0.59 -6.21 -2.88
C HIS A 53 0.44 -7.39 -3.84
N ILE A 54 -0.73 -7.52 -4.45
CA ILE A 54 -1.09 -8.69 -5.28
C ILE A 54 -0.23 -8.76 -6.55
N ASP A 55 0.09 -7.62 -7.16
CA ASP A 55 0.87 -7.61 -8.41
C ASP A 55 2.34 -8.02 -8.22
N LEU A 56 2.80 -8.18 -6.98
CA LEU A 56 4.18 -8.50 -6.64
C LEU A 56 4.32 -9.88 -5.96
N ILE A 57 3.24 -10.66 -5.91
CA ILE A 57 3.29 -12.05 -5.46
C ILE A 57 3.90 -12.91 -6.58
N LYS A 58 5.08 -13.47 -6.34
CA LYS A 58 5.74 -14.41 -7.25
C LYS A 58 5.05 -15.77 -7.19
N GLY A 59 4.77 -16.34 -8.37
CA GLY A 59 4.11 -17.64 -8.50
C GLY A 59 2.57 -17.58 -8.50
N LEU A 60 1.98 -16.39 -8.57
CA LEU A 60 0.53 -16.19 -8.69
C LEU A 60 0.24 -15.28 -9.89
N SER A 61 -0.90 -15.47 -10.55
CA SER A 61 -1.37 -14.51 -11.54
C SER A 61 -1.72 -13.17 -10.88
N HIS A 62 -1.88 -12.13 -11.69
CA HIS A 62 -2.15 -10.77 -11.21
C HIS A 62 -3.53 -10.30 -11.69
N ASP A 63 -4.54 -11.16 -11.54
CA ASP A 63 -5.91 -10.96 -12.01
C ASP A 63 -6.93 -10.98 -10.85
N GLU A 64 -8.21 -10.88 -11.19
CA GLU A 64 -9.31 -10.88 -10.23
C GLU A 64 -9.41 -12.19 -9.43
N PHE A 65 -9.05 -13.32 -10.03
CA PHE A 65 -9.12 -14.65 -9.40
C PHE A 65 -7.98 -14.84 -8.40
N ALA A 66 -6.77 -14.40 -8.74
CA ALA A 66 -5.64 -14.35 -7.81
C ALA A 66 -5.96 -13.46 -6.61
N SER A 67 -6.54 -12.28 -6.84
CA SER A 67 -6.96 -11.40 -5.75
C SER A 67 -8.00 -12.06 -4.86
N GLU A 68 -9.01 -12.71 -5.44
CA GLU A 68 -10.05 -13.42 -4.69
C GLU A 68 -9.47 -14.56 -3.86
N PHE A 69 -8.57 -15.36 -4.43
CA PHE A 69 -7.87 -16.43 -3.73
C PHE A 69 -7.12 -15.90 -2.51
N ILE A 70 -6.33 -14.82 -2.67
CA ILE A 70 -5.57 -14.23 -1.55
C ILE A 70 -6.51 -13.72 -0.44
N ILE A 71 -7.58 -13.03 -0.83
CA ILE A 71 -8.56 -12.48 0.11
C ILE A 71 -9.25 -13.59 0.91
N GLN A 72 -9.71 -14.64 0.23
CA GLN A 72 -10.45 -15.73 0.88
C GLN A 72 -9.55 -16.60 1.75
N GLN A 73 -8.35 -16.93 1.29
CA GLN A 73 -7.44 -17.84 2.00
C GLN A 73 -6.73 -17.17 3.17
N TYR A 74 -6.23 -15.94 2.98
CA TYR A 74 -5.35 -15.29 3.96
C TYR A 74 -6.00 -14.16 4.72
N LYS A 75 -7.15 -13.65 4.26
CA LYS A 75 -7.93 -12.57 4.90
C LYS A 75 -7.06 -11.38 5.33
N PRO A 76 -6.25 -10.80 4.43
CA PRO A 76 -5.49 -9.61 4.76
C PRO A 76 -6.43 -8.45 5.09
N LYS A 77 -5.92 -7.43 5.78
CA LYS A 77 -6.68 -6.19 6.04
C LYS A 77 -7.08 -5.50 4.75
N GLY A 78 -6.22 -5.58 3.74
CA GLY A 78 -6.50 -5.07 2.42
C GLY A 78 -5.51 -5.54 1.38
N ILE A 79 -5.70 -5.07 0.16
CA ILE A 79 -4.82 -5.37 -0.96
C ILE A 79 -4.27 -4.09 -1.60
N VAL A 80 -3.09 -4.21 -2.20
CA VAL A 80 -2.49 -3.18 -3.05
C VAL A 80 -2.44 -3.69 -4.49
N SER A 81 -2.90 -2.90 -5.44
CA SER A 81 -2.72 -3.19 -6.86
C SER A 81 -2.70 -1.90 -7.69
N THR A 82 -2.05 -2.00 -8.84
CA THR A 82 -2.02 -1.00 -9.92
C THR A 82 -3.14 -1.22 -10.94
N LYS A 83 -3.92 -2.30 -10.80
CA LYS A 83 -4.93 -2.74 -11.78
C LYS A 83 -6.34 -2.46 -11.28
N SER A 84 -7.08 -1.61 -12.00
CA SER A 84 -8.46 -1.24 -11.63
C SER A 84 -9.41 -2.44 -11.48
N LYS A 85 -9.24 -3.50 -12.28
CA LYS A 85 -10.07 -4.71 -12.18
C LYS A 85 -9.87 -5.45 -10.85
N VAL A 86 -8.62 -5.58 -10.42
CA VAL A 86 -8.26 -6.20 -9.13
C VAL A 86 -8.84 -5.39 -7.97
N ILE A 87 -8.72 -4.06 -8.01
CA ILE A 87 -9.32 -3.18 -7.01
C ILE A 87 -10.84 -3.35 -6.95
N LYS A 88 -11.52 -3.36 -8.10
CA LYS A 88 -12.98 -3.54 -8.14
C LYS A 88 -13.40 -4.90 -7.58
N LYS A 89 -12.67 -5.97 -7.89
CA LYS A 89 -12.94 -7.30 -7.34
C LYS A 89 -12.75 -7.31 -5.81
N ALA A 90 -11.67 -6.76 -5.29
CA ALA A 90 -11.44 -6.67 -3.85
C ALA A 90 -12.53 -5.87 -3.12
N LYS A 91 -12.98 -4.75 -3.70
CA LYS A 91 -14.13 -3.99 -3.18
C LYS A 91 -15.41 -4.82 -3.15
N SER A 92 -15.69 -5.61 -4.20
CA SER A 92 -16.87 -6.51 -4.22
C SER A 92 -16.83 -7.60 -3.14
N LEU A 93 -15.63 -7.89 -2.62
CA LEU A 93 -15.39 -8.81 -1.51
C LEU A 93 -15.29 -8.09 -0.15
N ASN A 94 -15.71 -6.82 -0.06
CA ASN A 94 -15.65 -5.98 1.15
C ASN A 94 -14.25 -5.90 1.79
N THR A 95 -13.20 -5.94 0.96
CA THR A 95 -11.81 -5.84 1.41
C THR A 95 -11.26 -4.46 1.10
N LEU A 96 -10.49 -3.87 2.03
CA LEU A 96 -9.89 -2.55 1.82
C LEU A 96 -8.92 -2.56 0.63
N THR A 97 -8.93 -1.46 -0.11
CA THR A 97 -8.19 -1.34 -1.36
C THR A 97 -7.24 -0.16 -1.37
N ILE A 98 -5.99 -0.42 -1.74
CA ILE A 98 -4.98 0.58 -2.02
C ILE A 98 -4.70 0.54 -3.52
N PHE A 99 -5.11 1.57 -4.23
CA PHE A 99 -4.83 1.71 -5.66
C PHE A 99 -3.52 2.47 -5.85
N ARG A 100 -2.49 1.78 -6.36
CA ARG A 100 -1.16 2.37 -6.57
C ARG A 100 -1.10 3.09 -7.91
N VAL A 101 -0.65 4.34 -7.89
CA VAL A 101 -0.46 5.18 -9.07
C VAL A 101 0.97 5.71 -9.15
N PHE A 102 1.51 5.76 -10.36
CA PHE A 102 2.84 6.28 -10.63
C PHE A 102 2.74 7.66 -11.28
N ILE A 103 3.28 8.67 -10.61
CA ILE A 103 3.28 10.05 -11.09
C ILE A 103 4.62 10.34 -11.73
N ILE A 104 4.66 10.20 -13.05
CA ILE A 104 5.85 10.46 -13.87
C ILE A 104 5.79 11.88 -14.43
N ASP A 105 4.61 12.28 -14.91
CA ASP A 105 4.36 13.59 -15.50
C ASP A 105 2.92 14.07 -15.22
N SER A 106 2.56 15.23 -15.76
CA SER A 106 1.24 15.83 -15.61
C SER A 106 0.13 15.04 -16.31
N GLN A 107 0.44 14.32 -17.39
CA GLN A 107 -0.54 13.49 -18.10
C GLN A 107 -0.86 12.23 -17.30
N ALA A 108 0.15 11.61 -16.69
CA ALA A 108 0.00 10.50 -15.75
C ALA A 108 -0.87 10.92 -14.57
N LEU A 109 -0.60 12.09 -13.96
CA LEU A 109 -1.41 12.62 -12.86
C LEU A 109 -2.88 12.77 -13.24
N LYS A 110 -3.19 13.40 -14.38
CA LYS A 110 -4.57 13.57 -14.85
C LYS A 110 -5.27 12.23 -15.06
N ARG A 111 -4.62 11.30 -15.75
CA ARG A 111 -5.16 9.94 -15.97
C ARG A 111 -5.38 9.19 -14.67
N SER A 112 -4.45 9.32 -13.72
CA SER A 112 -4.59 8.72 -12.39
C SER A 112 -5.80 9.27 -11.66
N ILE A 113 -6.02 10.59 -11.66
CA ILE A 113 -7.21 11.22 -11.05
C ILE A 113 -8.50 10.69 -11.68
N ASP A 114 -8.58 10.61 -13.00
CA ASP A 114 -9.75 10.08 -13.70
C ASP A 114 -10.02 8.61 -13.35
N LEU A 115 -8.97 7.80 -13.25
CA LEU A 115 -9.07 6.41 -12.82
C LEU A 115 -9.50 6.28 -11.36
N ILE A 116 -8.97 7.12 -10.46
CA ILE A 116 -9.33 7.13 -9.05
C ILE A 116 -10.82 7.45 -8.90
N LYS A 117 -11.32 8.48 -9.59
CA LYS A 117 -12.75 8.84 -9.61
C LYS A 117 -13.64 7.71 -10.13
N LYS A 118 -13.16 6.90 -11.08
CA LYS A 118 -13.92 5.77 -11.67
C LYS A 118 -13.88 4.49 -10.83
N VAL A 119 -12.77 4.25 -10.13
CA VAL A 119 -12.54 3.03 -9.36
C VAL A 119 -12.98 3.19 -7.91
N GLU A 120 -12.90 4.41 -7.40
CA GLU A 120 -13.21 4.81 -6.02
C GLU A 120 -12.54 3.91 -4.97
N PRO A 121 -11.21 3.73 -5.01
CA PRO A 121 -10.52 2.92 -4.00
C PRO A 121 -10.63 3.56 -2.61
N ASP A 122 -10.42 2.76 -1.57
CA ASP A 122 -10.41 3.26 -0.17
C ASP A 122 -9.19 4.16 0.08
N PHE A 123 -8.07 3.79 -0.53
CA PHE A 123 -6.82 4.53 -0.49
C PHE A 123 -6.17 4.61 -1.88
N VAL A 124 -5.43 5.68 -2.12
CA VAL A 124 -4.54 5.82 -3.29
C VAL A 124 -3.11 5.93 -2.80
N GLU A 125 -2.23 5.05 -3.29
CA GLU A 125 -0.80 5.15 -3.02
C GLU A 125 -0.09 5.87 -4.17
N VAL A 126 0.48 7.03 -3.88
CA VAL A 126 1.19 7.89 -4.84
C VAL A 126 2.68 7.61 -4.77
N LEU A 127 3.25 7.16 -5.89
CA LEU A 127 4.69 6.97 -6.07
C LEU A 127 5.23 7.96 -7.13
N PRO A 128 6.35 8.65 -6.88
CA PRO A 128 7.11 8.64 -5.63
C PRO A 128 6.48 9.54 -4.54
N GLY A 129 6.74 9.22 -3.28
CA GLY A 129 6.15 9.89 -2.12
C GLY A 129 6.69 11.30 -1.89
N VAL A 130 7.83 11.62 -2.51
CA VAL A 130 8.41 12.98 -2.57
C VAL A 130 7.70 13.90 -3.56
N ALA A 131 6.76 13.38 -4.36
CA ALA A 131 5.96 14.18 -5.28
C ALA A 131 4.81 14.91 -4.55
N SER A 132 5.13 15.76 -3.57
CA SER A 132 4.19 16.47 -2.69
C SER A 132 3.10 17.23 -3.46
N LYS A 133 3.44 17.83 -4.60
CA LYS A 133 2.47 18.49 -5.48
C LYS A 133 1.39 17.52 -5.96
N ALA A 134 1.77 16.32 -6.38
CA ALA A 134 0.84 15.32 -6.87
C ALA A 134 -0.10 14.82 -5.77
N ILE A 135 0.43 14.60 -4.56
CA ILE A 135 -0.34 14.25 -3.36
C ILE A 135 -1.42 15.31 -3.12
N HIS A 136 -1.04 16.59 -3.09
CA HIS A 136 -1.97 17.69 -2.88
C HIS A 136 -3.05 17.77 -3.97
N HIS A 137 -2.67 17.61 -5.24
CA HIS A 137 -3.62 17.62 -6.36
C HIS A 137 -4.63 16.47 -6.27
N ILE A 138 -4.18 15.24 -5.99
CA ILE A 138 -5.07 14.08 -5.85
C ILE A 138 -6.03 14.26 -4.66
N GLN A 139 -5.52 14.73 -3.52
CA GLN A 139 -6.33 14.97 -2.33
C GLN A 139 -7.39 16.06 -2.54
N LYS A 140 -7.12 17.06 -3.40
CA LYS A 140 -8.07 18.13 -3.72
C LYS A 140 -9.12 17.70 -4.75
N GLU A 141 -8.73 16.86 -5.70
CA GLU A 141 -9.57 16.43 -6.82
C GLU A 141 -10.40 15.18 -6.51
N THR A 142 -10.05 14.43 -5.46
CA THR A 142 -10.68 13.15 -5.11
C THR A 142 -11.01 13.10 -3.62
N ASN A 143 -12.04 12.34 -3.25
CA ASN A 143 -12.40 12.12 -1.85
C ASN A 143 -11.64 10.92 -1.22
N THR A 144 -10.69 10.34 -1.94
CA THR A 144 -9.96 9.15 -1.50
C THR A 144 -8.76 9.54 -0.65
N GLN A 145 -8.50 8.78 0.42
CA GLN A 145 -7.35 9.02 1.29
C GLN A 145 -6.03 8.69 0.59
N VAL A 146 -5.07 9.61 0.62
CA VAL A 146 -3.78 9.41 -0.04
C VAL A 146 -2.76 8.77 0.90
N ILE A 147 -1.98 7.84 0.37
CA ILE A 147 -0.77 7.27 0.96
C ILE A 147 0.41 7.71 0.09
N ALA A 148 1.46 8.26 0.67
CA ALA A 148 2.69 8.59 -0.05
C ALA A 148 3.68 7.43 0.05
N GLY A 149 4.28 6.99 -1.06
CA GLY A 149 5.18 5.84 -1.05
C GLY A 149 6.40 5.99 -1.92
N GLY A 150 7.53 5.44 -1.48
CA GLY A 150 8.77 5.38 -2.28
C GLY A 150 9.60 6.66 -2.27
N LEU A 151 10.93 6.48 -2.30
CA LEU A 151 11.95 7.53 -2.20
C LEU A 151 11.85 8.39 -0.91
N ILE A 152 11.31 7.83 0.18
CA ILE A 152 11.22 8.52 1.48
C ILE A 152 12.27 7.94 2.42
N ASN A 153 13.24 8.76 2.80
CA ASN A 153 14.43 8.39 3.56
C ASN A 153 14.67 9.31 4.77
N THR A 154 13.93 10.41 4.89
CA THR A 154 14.05 11.36 6.00
C THR A 154 12.70 11.65 6.65
N ILE A 155 12.73 12.12 7.90
CA ILE A 155 11.52 12.54 8.63
C ILE A 155 10.91 13.79 7.99
N ASP A 156 11.72 14.67 7.41
CA ASP A 156 11.24 15.88 6.72
C ASP A 156 10.40 15.53 5.50
N GLU A 157 10.80 14.53 4.70
CA GLU A 157 10.00 14.03 3.57
C GLU A 157 8.68 13.41 4.04
N VAL A 158 8.68 12.69 5.17
CA VAL A 158 7.45 12.16 5.79
C VAL A 158 6.51 13.31 6.16
N ASN A 159 7.04 14.32 6.86
CA ASN A 159 6.27 15.48 7.30
C ASN A 159 5.74 16.30 6.11
N GLU A 160 6.55 16.45 5.05
CA GLU A 160 6.14 17.14 3.83
C GLU A 160 4.98 16.42 3.13
N ALA A 161 5.07 15.09 2.98
CA ALA A 161 4.00 14.29 2.38
C ALA A 161 2.70 14.42 3.19
N VAL A 162 2.78 14.31 4.52
CA VAL A 162 1.62 14.43 5.43
C VAL A 162 1.00 15.83 5.35
N LYS A 163 1.83 16.88 5.38
CA LYS A 163 1.37 18.28 5.25
C LYS A 163 0.64 18.54 3.93
N ASN A 164 1.01 17.83 2.86
CA ASN A 164 0.37 17.95 1.54
C ASN A 164 -0.88 17.07 1.37
N GLY A 165 -1.26 16.29 2.40
CA GLY A 165 -2.52 15.54 2.42
C GLY A 165 -2.37 14.03 2.49
N ALA A 166 -1.14 13.49 2.60
CA ALA A 166 -0.97 12.06 2.82
C ALA A 166 -1.44 11.68 4.23
N LYS A 167 -2.36 10.71 4.33
CA LYS A 167 -2.76 10.12 5.61
C LYS A 167 -1.68 9.21 6.18
N TYR A 168 -1.08 8.42 5.29
CA TYR A 168 0.01 7.51 5.63
C TYR A 168 1.17 7.65 4.66
N VAL A 169 2.33 7.18 5.10
CA VAL A 169 3.58 7.15 4.35
C VAL A 169 4.15 5.74 4.37
N THR A 170 4.29 5.11 3.20
CA THR A 170 4.92 3.80 3.07
C THR A 170 6.42 3.95 2.80
N THR A 171 7.24 3.35 3.66
CA THR A 171 8.69 3.33 3.49
C THR A 171 9.28 1.98 3.87
N SER A 172 10.25 1.53 3.07
CA SER A 172 11.07 0.36 3.39
C SER A 172 12.36 0.75 4.14
N TYR A 173 12.51 2.03 4.51
CA TYR A 173 13.66 2.50 5.27
C TYR A 173 13.40 2.32 6.78
N ASP A 174 13.98 1.25 7.33
CA ASP A 174 13.77 0.80 8.70
C ASP A 174 14.15 1.81 9.77
N LYS A 175 15.09 2.73 9.49
CA LYS A 175 15.44 3.81 10.43
C LYS A 175 14.31 4.82 10.67
N LEU A 176 13.28 4.83 9.82
CA LEU A 176 12.10 5.67 10.02
C LEU A 176 10.97 4.95 10.75
N TRP A 177 11.07 3.64 10.93
CA TRP A 177 10.06 2.86 11.64
C TRP A 177 10.17 3.17 13.14
#